data_AF-A0A7V8W8P6-F1
#
_entry.id   AF-A0A7V8W8P6-F1
#
_cell.length_a   1.000
_cell.length_b   1.000
_cell.length_c   1.000
_cell.angle_alpha   90.00
_cell.angle_beta   90.00
_cell.angle_gamma   90.00
#
_symmetry.space_group_name_H-M   'P 1'
#
loop_
_entity.id
_entity.type
_entity.pdbx_description
1 polymer ?
#
loop_
_entity_poly.entity_id
_entity_poly.type
_entity_poly.pdbx_seq_one_letter_code
_entity_poly.pdbx_strand_id
1 'polypeptide(L)'
;MLTRVLHETGFRGWQFHLLSLGSIALCIVLWIRAKTLDQEERPNAERRALFAGLWPPTLWLVGDSLQRTEAEAGTRASRRLRRFKA
;
A
#
# COMPACT_ATOMS: atom_id res chain seq x y z
N MET A 1 -0.44 -11.28 -13.55
CA MET A 1 1.02 -11.55 -13.59
C MET A 1 1.71 -10.85 -12.42
N LEU A 2 1.68 -9.50 -12.33
CA LEU A 2 2.35 -8.74 -11.27
C LEU A 2 1.90 -9.10 -9.83
N THR A 3 0.59 -9.23 -9.58
CA THR A 3 0.06 -9.62 -8.26
C THR A 3 0.45 -11.03 -7.83
N ARG A 4 0.61 -11.94 -8.80
CA ARG A 4 1.08 -13.32 -8.55
C ARG A 4 2.55 -13.32 -8.14
N VAL A 5 3.40 -12.57 -8.86
CA VAL A 5 4.82 -12.44 -8.53
C VAL A 5 5.00 -11.80 -7.15
N LEU A 6 4.27 -10.72 -6.85
CA LEU A 6 4.32 -10.06 -5.54
C LEU A 6 3.94 -11.03 -4.41
N HIS A 7 2.86 -11.79 -4.60
CA HIS A 7 2.41 -12.78 -3.63
C HIS A 7 3.42 -13.94 -3.49
N GLU A 8 4.05 -14.38 -4.59
CA GLU A 8 5.08 -15.43 -4.56
C GLU A 8 6.36 -14.95 -3.85
N THR A 9 6.70 -13.66 -3.93
CA THR A 9 7.77 -13.03 -3.14
C THR A 9 7.42 -12.78 -1.67
N GLY A 10 6.21 -13.16 -1.21
CA GLY A 10 5.81 -13.05 0.19
C GLY A 10 5.26 -11.68 0.60
N PHE A 11 5.05 -10.76 -0.34
CA PHE A 11 4.34 -9.51 -0.07
C PHE A 11 2.85 -9.80 0.10
N ARG A 12 2.25 -9.22 1.14
CA ARG A 12 0.84 -9.40 1.50
C ARG A 12 0.08 -8.09 1.39
N GLY A 13 -1.21 -8.17 1.07
CA GLY A 13 -2.07 -6.99 0.86
C GLY A 13 -2.03 -6.01 2.04
N TRP A 14 -2.03 -6.50 3.29
CA TRP A 14 -2.00 -5.66 4.49
C TRP A 14 -0.76 -4.74 4.59
N GLN A 15 0.38 -5.14 4.03
CA GLN A 15 1.60 -4.32 4.03
C GLN A 15 1.41 -3.08 3.17
N PHE A 16 0.72 -3.21 2.04
CA PHE A 16 0.38 -2.09 1.15
C PHE A 16 -0.67 -1.16 1.77
N HIS A 17 -1.63 -1.71 2.53
CA HIS A 17 -2.54 -0.89 3.34
C HIS A 17 -1.80 -0.11 4.43
N LEU A 18 -0.84 -0.72 5.12
CA LEU A 18 0.00 0.01 6.08
C LEU A 18 0.89 1.06 5.41
N LEU A 19 1.48 0.76 4.25
CA LEU A 19 2.23 1.76 3.48
C LEU A 19 1.34 2.93 3.05
N SER A 20 0.09 2.66 2.67
CA SER A 20 -0.89 3.72 2.38
C SER A 20 -1.10 4.63 3.59
N LEU A 21 -1.37 4.05 4.77
CA LEU A 21 -1.53 4.83 6.01
C LEU A 21 -0.24 5.55 6.39
N GLY A 22 0.91 4.90 6.23
CA GLY A 22 2.23 5.49 6.44
C GLY A 22 2.51 6.67 5.53
N SER A 23 2.04 6.63 4.29
CA SER A 23 2.17 7.74 3.32
C SER A 23 1.35 8.97 3.76
N ILE A 24 0.17 8.77 4.34
CA ILE A 24 -0.63 9.84 4.95
C ILE A 24 0.12 10.43 6.15
N ALA A 25 0.62 9.58 7.05
CA ALA A 25 1.38 10.02 8.22
C ALA A 25 2.64 10.79 7.82
N LEU A 26 3.39 10.29 6.82
CA LEU A 26 4.57 10.93 6.27
C LEU A 26 4.23 12.30 5.66
N CYS A 27 3.13 12.39 4.90
CA CYS A 27 2.63 13.67 4.36
C CYS A 27 2.40 14.69 5.48
N ILE A 28 1.71 14.30 6.56
CA ILE A 28 1.42 15.17 7.70
C ILE A 28 2.70 15.62 8.39
N VAL A 29 3.63 14.70 8.65
CA VAL A 29 4.92 15.01 9.29
C VAL A 29 5.74 15.96 8.41
N LEU A 30 5.84 15.70 7.11
CA LEU A 30 6.55 16.57 6.17
C LEU A 30 5.89 17.95 6.06
N TRP A 31 4.57 18.02 6.14
CA TRP A 31 3.84 19.29 6.14
C TRP A 31 4.13 20.11 7.39
N ILE A 32 4.09 19.49 8.57
CA ILE A 32 4.45 20.14 9.84
C ILE A 32 5.89 20.62 9.78
N ARG A 33 6.83 19.79 9.30
CA ARG A 33 8.24 20.15 9.11
C ARG A 33 8.41 21.28 8.09
N ALA A 34 7.60 21.34 7.04
CA ALA A 34 7.65 22.44 6.08
C ALA A 34 7.27 23.79 6.71
N LYS A 35 6.43 23.81 7.76
CA LYS A 35 6.09 25.03 8.50
C LYS A 35 7.24 25.55 9.38
N THR A 36 8.26 24.74 9.64
CA THR A 36 9.44 25.14 10.42
C THR A 36 10.62 25.57 9.55
N LEU A 37 10.45 25.64 8.22
CA LEU A 37 11.50 26.10 7.30
C LEU A 37 11.33 27.58 6.97
N ASP A 38 12.45 28.23 6.66
CA ASP A 38 12.46 29.58 6.14
C ASP A 38 11.64 29.71 4.85
N GLN A 39 11.09 30.91 4.61
CA GLN A 39 10.09 31.15 3.57
C GLN A 39 10.57 30.83 2.16
N GLU A 40 11.88 30.86 1.89
CA GLU A 40 12.45 30.50 0.59
C GLU A 40 12.42 28.97 0.33
N GLU A 41 12.55 28.15 1.38
CA GLU A 41 12.58 26.69 1.28
C GLU A 41 11.21 26.04 1.45
N ARG A 42 10.27 26.76 2.08
CA ARG A 42 8.92 26.29 2.40
C ARG A 42 8.14 25.79 1.18
N PRO A 43 8.11 26.46 0.00
CA PRO A 43 7.38 25.95 -1.16
C PRO A 43 7.93 24.62 -1.69
N ASN A 44 9.25 24.42 -1.61
CA ASN A 44 9.87 23.17 -2.02
C ASN A 44 9.49 22.01 -1.07
N ALA A 45 9.46 22.28 0.23
CA ALA A 45 9.06 21.29 1.22
C ALA A 45 7.56 20.96 1.15
N GLU A 46 6.69 21.95 0.91
CA GLU A 46 5.25 21.74 0.73
C GLU A 46 4.96 20.85 -0.50
N ARG A 47 5.70 21.00 -1.62
CA ARG A 47 5.58 20.10 -2.79
C ARG A 47 5.92 18.65 -2.46
N ARG A 48 6.96 18.41 -1.65
CA ARG A 48 7.35 17.05 -1.23
C ARG A 48 6.29 16.42 -0.32
N ALA A 49 5.71 17.20 0.58
CA ALA A 49 4.62 16.75 1.43
C ALA A 49 3.38 16.37 0.61
N LEU A 50 2.95 17.24 -0.33
CA LEU A 50 1.82 16.97 -1.22
C LEU A 50 2.03 15.71 -2.07
N PHE A 51 3.25 15.49 -2.57
CA PHE A 51 3.55 14.28 -3.34
C PHE A 51 3.36 13.02 -2.49
N ALA A 52 3.84 13.01 -1.24
CA ALA A 52 3.62 11.91 -0.30
C ALA A 52 2.12 11.70 0.01
N GLY A 53 1.32 12.77 0.03
CA GLY A 53 -0.12 12.72 0.20
C GLY A 53 -0.90 12.13 -0.99
N LEU A 54 -0.29 11.99 -2.17
CA LEU A 54 -0.93 11.47 -3.38
C LEU A 54 -0.86 9.94 -3.52
N TRP A 55 0.14 9.31 -2.91
CA TRP A 55 0.35 7.87 -2.96
C TRP A 55 -0.62 6.97 -2.17
N PRO A 56 -1.33 7.42 -1.10
CA PRO A 56 -2.23 6.56 -0.35
C PRO A 56 -3.27 5.79 -1.18
N PRO A 57 -4.09 6.42 -2.05
CA PRO A 57 -5.10 5.69 -2.82
C PRO A 57 -4.50 4.62 -3.73
N THR A 58 -3.36 4.90 -4.36
CA THR A 58 -2.66 3.93 -5.20
C THR A 58 -2.15 2.74 -4.39
N LEU A 59 -1.49 2.99 -3.27
CA LEU A 59 -0.97 1.95 -2.38
C LEU A 59 -2.11 1.08 -1.82
N TRP A 60 -3.23 1.70 -1.45
CA TRP A 60 -4.41 1.00 -0.97
C TRP A 60 -5.01 0.06 -2.02
N LEU A 61 -5.16 0.54 -3.26
CA LEU A 61 -5.71 -0.27 -4.37
C LEU A 61 -4.81 -1.43 -4.75
N VAL A 62 -3.49 -1.25 -4.67
CA VAL A 62 -2.53 -2.36 -4.84
C VAL A 62 -2.71 -3.41 -3.74
N GLY A 63 -2.88 -2.96 -2.49
CA GLY A 63 -3.17 -3.85 -1.36
C GLY A 63 -4.46 -4.66 -1.54
N ASP A 64 -5.55 -4.00 -1.95
CA ASP A 64 -6.84 -4.66 -2.21
C ASP A 64 -6.74 -5.70 -3.34
N SER A 65 -6.05 -5.36 -4.43
CA SER A 65 -5.81 -6.29 -5.55
C SER A 65 -5.05 -7.55 -5.11
N LEU A 66 -4.05 -7.37 -4.24
CA LEU A 66 -3.25 -8.48 -3.72
C LEU A 66 -4.06 -9.34 -2.74
N GLN A 67 -4.82 -8.71 -1.84
CA GLN A 67 -5.67 -9.41 -0.88
C GLN A 67 -6.79 -10.23 -1.55
N ARG A 68 -7.38 -9.73 -2.65
CA ARG A 68 -8.31 -10.51 -3.48
C ARG A 68 -7.65 -11.75 -4.08
N THR A 69 -6.41 -11.60 -4.56
CA THR A 69 -5.64 -12.71 -5.11
C THR A 69 -5.32 -13.78 -4.05
N GLU A 70 -4.96 -13.35 -2.83
CA GLU A 70 -4.77 -14.24 -1.66
C GLU A 70 -6.05 -15.04 -1.33
N ALA A 71 -7.20 -14.37 -1.27
CA ALA A 71 -8.49 -14.99 -0.94
C ALA A 71 -8.93 -16.03 -1.99
N GLU A 72 -8.74 -15.71 -3.28
CA GLU A 72 -9.03 -16.65 -4.38
C GLU A 72 -8.12 -17.89 -4.34
N ALA A 73 -6.83 -17.71 -4.05
CA ALA A 73 -5.87 -18.80 -3.93
C ALA A 73 -6.25 -19.77 -2.80
N GLY A 74 -6.60 -19.23 -1.62
CA GLY A 74 -7.07 -20.02 -0.47
C GLY A 74 -8.34 -20.82 -0.80
N THR A 75 -9.31 -20.19 -1.46
CA THR A 75 -10.59 -20.83 -1.84
C THR A 75 -10.37 -22.01 -2.80
N ARG A 76 -9.46 -21.87 -3.77
CA ARG A 76 -9.12 -22.97 -4.71
C ARG A 76 -8.46 -24.15 -3.99
N ALA A 77 -7.55 -23.89 -3.05
CA ALA A 77 -6.89 -24.94 -2.27
C ALA A 77 -7.91 -25.77 -1.46
N SER A 78 -8.84 -25.10 -0.75
CA SER A 78 -9.89 -25.76 0.02
C SER A 78 -10.83 -26.61 -0.84
N ARG A 79 -11.21 -26.12 -2.04
CA ARG A 79 -12.02 -26.90 -2.99
C ARG A 79 -11.31 -28.15 -3.47
N ARG A 80 -10.00 -28.07 -3.73
CA ARG A 80 -9.19 -29.22 -4.16
C ARG A 80 -9.12 -30.29 -3.08
N LEU A 81 -8.87 -29.90 -1.83
CA LEU A 81 -8.86 -30.79 -0.68
C LEU A 81 -10.20 -31.51 -0.47
N ARG A 82 -11.32 -30.80 -0.58
CA ARG A 82 -12.66 -31.42 -0.49
C ARG A 82 -12.90 -32.45 -1.58
N ARG A 83 -12.40 -32.22 -2.79
CA ARG A 83 -12.53 -33.16 -3.92
C ARG A 83 -11.66 -34.42 -3.76
N PHE A 84 -10.53 -34.34 -3.05
CA PHE A 84 -9.69 -35.51 -2.76
C PHE A 84 -10.22 -36.37 -1.61
N LYS A 85 -11.06 -35.80 -0.74
CA LYS A 85 -11.68 -36.51 0.40
C LYS A 85 -13.03 -37.16 0.06
N ALA A 86 -13.56 -36.92 -1.14
CA ALA A 86 -14.79 -37.50 -1.67
C ALA A 86 -14.44 -38.62 -2.66
#